data_AF-A0A084DAY3-F1
#
_entry.id   AF-A0A084DAY3-F1
#
_cell.length_a   1.000
_cell.length_b   1.000
_cell.length_c   1.000
_cell.angle_alpha   90.00
_cell.angle_beta   90.00
_cell.angle_gamma   90.00
#
_symmetry.space_group_name_H-M   'P 1'
#
loop_
_entity.id
_entity.type
_entity.pdbx_description
1 polymer ?
#
loop_
_entity_poly.entity_id
_entity_poly.type
_entity_poly.pdbx_seq_one_letter_code
_entity_poly.pdbx_strand_id
1 'polypeptide(L)'
;MSRSFPTTLPTSRLSLVALGAALAAALSTGPSDAFAQASGAAVPGAVSAAPAAASAAPDFDARQKVLNQRSAENDYRYAVAEHDCYSKFFVNHCLDKARDQMRDERASIRQEQLALNDEQRAIHAQQRDQQQALKQAQDAADAPQRAANEAANAAAFRDKQEQNALKQAQRGAEGPQRAASKQAYDQKQADFQHKLDEAHQQAAQKAQERADNATRYEQKQKAAAEHKADVERRQQEAAEKAKQQQQQGQ
;
A
#
# COMPACT_ATOMS: atom_id res chain seq x y z
N MET A 1 2.39 -13.84 34.81
CA MET A 1 3.67 -13.28 35.28
C MET A 1 4.29 -12.53 34.12
N SER A 2 3.95 -11.24 34.01
CA SER A 2 4.36 -10.37 32.90
C SER A 2 5.47 -9.47 33.42
N ARG A 3 6.66 -9.57 32.82
CA ARG A 3 7.79 -8.68 33.14
C ARG A 3 7.97 -7.69 32.00
N SER A 4 7.43 -6.50 32.22
CA SER A 4 7.68 -5.29 31.44
C SER A 4 9.04 -4.72 31.83
N PHE A 5 9.92 -4.47 30.87
CA PHE A 5 11.16 -3.71 31.08
C PHE A 5 10.91 -2.24 30.75
N PRO A 6 11.18 -1.28 31.64
CA PRO A 6 11.10 0.13 31.31
C PRO A 6 12.41 0.63 30.67
N THR A 7 12.26 1.19 29.48
CA THR A 7 13.21 2.00 28.72
C THR A 7 13.28 3.41 29.29
N THR A 8 14.43 3.83 29.86
CA THR A 8 14.83 5.24 29.93
C THR A 8 16.36 5.35 29.92
N LEU A 9 16.93 5.91 28.86
CA LEU A 9 18.30 6.44 28.83
C LEU A 9 18.19 7.95 28.59
N PRO A 10 18.83 8.80 29.42
CA PRO A 10 18.75 10.25 29.26
C PRO A 10 19.65 10.72 28.11
N THR A 11 19.06 11.49 27.20
CA THR A 11 19.72 12.23 26.14
C THR A 11 20.55 13.37 26.74
N SER A 12 21.87 13.18 26.78
CA SER A 12 22.81 14.24 27.17
C SER A 12 23.00 15.23 26.02
N ARG A 13 22.73 16.51 26.30
CA ARG A 13 22.90 17.64 25.39
C ARG A 13 24.38 18.04 25.37
N LEU A 14 25.06 17.75 24.27
CA LEU A 14 26.39 18.32 23.98
C LEU A 14 26.19 19.61 23.19
N SER A 15 26.52 20.73 23.84
CA SER A 15 26.54 22.07 23.27
C SER A 15 27.70 22.21 22.28
N LEU A 16 27.38 22.51 21.02
CA LEU A 16 28.31 22.96 19.98
C LEU A 16 28.78 24.39 20.30
N VAL A 17 30.05 24.55 20.65
CA VAL A 17 30.73 25.85 20.64
C VAL A 17 31.35 26.04 19.27
N ALA A 18 30.86 27.06 18.57
CA ALA A 18 31.41 27.58 17.34
C ALA A 18 32.78 28.25 17.61
N LEU A 19 33.78 27.89 16.81
CA LEU A 19 34.94 28.76 16.56
C LEU A 19 35.01 29.04 15.06
N GLY A 20 34.64 30.27 14.71
CA GLY A 20 35.03 30.89 13.45
C GLY A 20 36.20 31.83 13.68
N ALA A 21 37.22 31.73 12.85
CA ALA A 21 38.14 32.79 12.45
C ALA A 21 38.86 32.27 11.18
N ALA A 22 38.43 32.66 9.99
CA ALA A 22 38.92 33.82 9.26
C ALA A 22 40.43 33.77 8.99
N LEU A 23 40.80 33.26 7.81
CA LEU A 23 41.99 33.73 7.09
C LEU A 23 41.67 33.82 5.60
N ALA A 24 41.58 35.05 5.11
CA ALA A 24 41.49 35.41 3.70
C ALA A 24 42.73 36.26 3.38
N ALA A 25 43.54 35.80 2.42
CA ALA A 25 44.46 36.59 1.60
C ALA A 25 44.98 35.63 0.51
N ALA A 26 44.37 35.66 -0.68
CA ALA A 26 44.77 36.50 -1.82
C ALA A 26 45.94 35.91 -2.60
N LEU A 27 45.66 35.41 -3.82
CA LEU A 27 46.40 35.70 -5.06
C LEU A 27 45.68 35.02 -6.23
N SER A 28 45.15 35.87 -7.12
CA SER A 28 44.58 35.52 -8.41
C SER A 28 45.48 36.03 -9.54
N THR A 29 45.32 35.43 -10.73
CA THR A 29 45.93 35.73 -12.06
C THR A 29 47.24 34.95 -12.38
N GLY A 30 47.40 34.25 -13.50
CA GLY A 30 46.60 34.18 -14.74
C GLY A 30 46.90 32.91 -15.58
N PRO A 31 46.35 32.82 -16.79
CA PRO A 31 46.40 31.63 -17.65
C PRO A 31 47.62 31.67 -18.58
N SER A 32 48.18 30.51 -18.92
CA SER A 32 49.08 30.35 -20.06
C SER A 32 48.97 28.93 -20.58
N ASP A 33 48.42 28.83 -21.79
CA ASP A 33 48.52 27.68 -22.67
C ASP A 33 49.98 27.28 -22.86
N ALA A 34 50.27 26.00 -22.63
CA ALA A 34 51.44 25.32 -23.16
C ALA A 34 50.99 23.99 -23.77
N PHE A 35 50.95 23.98 -25.09
CA PHE A 35 50.83 22.82 -25.94
C PHE A 35 51.95 21.83 -25.60
N ALA A 36 51.60 20.63 -25.12
CA ALA A 36 52.50 19.49 -25.09
C ALA A 36 51.85 18.36 -25.91
N GLN A 37 52.25 18.32 -27.18
CA GLN A 37 51.94 17.25 -28.12
C GLN A 37 52.88 16.08 -27.80
N ALA A 38 52.35 15.05 -27.13
CA ALA A 38 53.02 13.77 -26.97
C ALA A 38 52.19 12.70 -27.69
N SER A 39 52.59 12.44 -28.94
CA SER A 39 52.17 11.26 -29.69
C SER A 39 52.85 10.02 -29.11
N GLY A 40 52.06 8.96 -28.90
CA GLY A 40 52.57 7.58 -28.89
C GLY A 40 52.60 6.88 -27.54
N ALA A 41 51.56 6.13 -27.25
CA ALA A 41 51.66 4.67 -27.06
C ALA A 41 50.26 4.11 -26.80
N ALA A 42 49.78 3.29 -27.72
CA ALA A 42 48.65 2.41 -27.46
C ALA A 42 49.01 1.49 -26.29
N VAL A 43 48.31 1.63 -25.17
CA VAL A 43 48.36 0.64 -24.09
C VAL A 43 47.46 -0.52 -24.53
N PRO A 44 48.00 -1.73 -24.76
CA PRO A 44 47.15 -2.88 -24.99
C PRO A 44 46.52 -3.28 -23.65
N GLY A 45 45.21 -3.52 -23.67
CA GLY A 45 44.52 -4.35 -22.70
C GLY A 45 44.55 -3.84 -21.27
N ALA A 46 43.53 -3.07 -20.91
CA ALA A 46 42.95 -3.19 -19.59
C ALA A 46 42.57 -4.66 -19.40
N VAL A 47 43.43 -5.42 -18.74
CA VAL A 47 43.03 -6.69 -18.13
C VAL A 47 42.01 -6.31 -17.06
N SER A 48 40.73 -6.51 -17.39
CA SER A 48 39.71 -6.72 -16.38
C SER A 48 40.20 -7.84 -15.47
N ALA A 49 40.80 -7.48 -14.35
CA ALA A 49 40.90 -8.36 -13.20
C ALA A 49 39.49 -8.50 -12.61
N ALA A 50 38.64 -9.24 -13.32
CA ALA A 50 37.43 -9.83 -12.77
C ALA A 50 37.86 -10.80 -11.65
N PRO A 51 37.06 -10.94 -10.58
CA PRO A 51 37.62 -11.06 -9.25
C PRO A 51 38.21 -12.45 -9.02
N ALA A 52 39.46 -12.49 -8.60
CA ALA A 52 40.12 -13.65 -8.00
C ALA A 52 39.47 -14.10 -6.65
N ALA A 53 38.26 -13.63 -6.34
CA ALA A 53 37.51 -13.98 -5.14
C ALA A 53 36.96 -15.41 -5.21
N ALA A 54 36.63 -15.93 -6.40
CA ALA A 54 36.13 -17.30 -6.56
C ALA A 54 37.24 -18.36 -6.48
N SER A 55 38.49 -17.99 -6.78
CA SER A 55 39.66 -18.89 -6.75
C SER A 55 40.31 -19.01 -5.38
N ALA A 56 40.02 -18.10 -4.44
CA ALA A 56 40.63 -18.10 -3.11
C ALA A 56 39.87 -18.97 -2.10
N ALA A 57 38.53 -19.04 -2.17
CA ALA A 57 37.71 -19.86 -1.28
C ALA A 57 38.11 -21.36 -1.24
N PRO A 58 38.30 -22.06 -2.37
CA PRO A 58 38.72 -23.46 -2.33
C PRO A 58 40.15 -23.68 -1.78
N ASP A 59 41.01 -22.66 -1.83
CA ASP A 59 42.37 -22.71 -1.28
C ASP A 59 42.37 -22.64 0.26
N PHE A 60 41.49 -21.82 0.86
CA PHE A 60 41.33 -21.76 2.31
C PHE A 60 40.80 -23.07 2.89
N ASP A 61 39.77 -23.66 2.26
CA ASP A 61 39.21 -24.94 2.71
C ASP A 61 40.22 -26.08 2.62
N ALA A 62 41.05 -26.09 1.58
CA ALA A 62 42.12 -27.08 1.43
C ALA A 62 43.18 -26.93 2.53
N ARG A 63 43.67 -25.71 2.78
CA ARG A 63 44.63 -25.42 3.86
C ARG A 63 44.06 -25.78 5.23
N GLN A 64 42.78 -25.47 5.48
CA GLN A 64 42.09 -25.83 6.71
C GLN A 64 42.05 -27.36 6.94
N LYS A 65 41.77 -28.13 5.88
CA LYS A 65 41.75 -29.60 5.97
C LYS A 65 43.12 -30.16 6.34
N VAL A 66 44.20 -29.61 5.78
CA VAL A 66 45.57 -30.01 6.12
C VAL A 66 45.86 -29.74 7.60
N LEU A 67 45.47 -28.57 8.13
CA LEU A 67 45.64 -28.26 9.55
C LEU A 67 44.82 -29.18 10.47
N ASN A 68 43.60 -29.53 10.06
CA ASN A 68 42.75 -30.47 10.80
C ASN A 68 43.36 -31.88 10.80
N GLN A 69 43.89 -32.31 9.66
CA GLN A 69 44.58 -33.60 9.55
C GLN A 69 45.83 -33.63 10.43
N ARG A 70 46.68 -32.60 10.39
CA ARG A 70 47.86 -32.49 11.27
C ARG A 70 47.48 -32.51 12.75
N SER A 71 46.36 -31.91 13.12
CA SER A 71 45.85 -31.95 14.49
C SER A 71 45.48 -33.38 14.90
N ALA A 72 44.73 -34.09 14.06
CA ALA A 72 44.34 -35.47 14.31
C ALA A 72 45.54 -36.42 14.38
N GLU A 73 46.52 -36.22 13.50
CA GLU A 73 47.78 -36.98 13.51
C GLU A 73 48.59 -36.71 14.78
N ASN A 74 48.68 -35.45 15.23
CA ASN A 74 49.36 -35.10 16.47
C ASN A 74 48.70 -35.77 17.68
N ASP A 75 47.37 -35.72 17.76
CA ASP A 75 46.60 -36.34 18.83
C ASP A 75 46.77 -37.87 18.84
N TYR A 76 46.75 -38.50 17.66
CA TYR A 76 47.03 -39.93 17.53
C TYR A 76 48.44 -40.29 18.00
N ARG A 77 49.46 -39.54 17.55
CA ARG A 77 50.86 -39.79 17.95
C ARG A 77 51.06 -39.59 19.44
N TYR A 78 50.41 -38.61 20.05
CA TYR A 78 50.44 -38.41 21.48
C TYR A 78 49.81 -39.57 22.24
N ALA A 79 48.62 -40.04 21.83
CA ALA A 79 47.94 -41.18 22.46
C ALA A 79 48.77 -42.48 22.40
N VAL A 80 49.39 -42.75 21.24
CA VAL A 80 50.30 -43.90 21.09
C VAL A 80 51.53 -43.74 21.99
N ALA A 81 52.16 -42.57 21.98
CA ALA A 81 53.33 -42.31 22.83
C ALA A 81 53.01 -42.44 24.32
N GLU A 82 51.82 -42.00 24.75
CA GLU A 82 51.36 -42.16 26.14
C GLU A 82 51.27 -43.64 26.53
N HIS A 83 50.64 -44.47 25.70
CA HIS A 83 50.56 -45.90 25.92
C HIS A 83 51.96 -46.56 25.97
N ASP A 84 52.83 -46.19 25.04
CA ASP A 84 54.20 -46.70 24.97
C ASP A 84 55.05 -46.27 26.19
N CYS A 85 54.79 -45.09 26.77
CA CYS A 85 55.51 -44.59 27.92
C CYS A 85 55.31 -45.45 29.17
N TYR A 86 54.15 -46.10 29.35
CA TYR A 86 53.89 -47.00 30.47
C TYR A 86 54.73 -48.28 30.44
N SER A 87 55.33 -48.62 29.29
CA SER A 87 56.27 -49.74 29.16
C SER A 87 57.72 -49.38 29.51
N LYS A 88 58.04 -48.10 29.78
CA LYS A 88 59.39 -47.62 30.08
C LYS A 88 59.65 -47.47 31.58
N PHE A 89 60.92 -47.62 31.98
CA PHE A 89 61.35 -47.42 33.38
C PHE A 89 61.15 -45.99 33.89
N PHE A 90 61.39 -44.96 33.05
CA PHE A 90 61.23 -43.55 33.42
C PHE A 90 59.93 -42.97 32.86
N VAL A 91 58.79 -43.48 33.31
CA VAL A 91 57.44 -43.12 32.80
C VAL A 91 57.21 -41.61 32.86
N ASN A 92 57.46 -40.96 34.00
CA ASN A 92 57.18 -39.52 34.17
C ASN A 92 57.94 -38.65 33.16
N HIS A 93 59.25 -38.90 32.98
CA HIS A 93 60.05 -38.17 31.99
C HIS A 93 59.58 -38.45 30.55
N CYS A 94 59.18 -39.69 30.26
CA CYS A 94 58.62 -40.05 28.95
C CYS A 94 57.32 -39.29 28.67
N LEU A 95 56.40 -39.24 29.63
CA LEU A 95 55.13 -38.54 29.51
C LEU A 95 55.30 -37.03 29.33
N ASP A 96 56.24 -36.42 30.06
CA ASP A 96 56.53 -34.99 29.92
C ASP A 96 57.08 -34.68 28.52
N LYS A 97 58.04 -35.48 28.04
CA LYS A 97 58.55 -35.34 26.67
C LYS A 97 57.46 -35.49 25.61
N ALA A 98 56.57 -36.48 25.76
CA ALA A 98 55.45 -36.66 24.84
C ALA A 98 54.48 -35.47 24.87
N ARG A 99 54.23 -34.90 26.05
CA ARG A 99 53.37 -33.72 26.23
C ARG A 99 53.99 -32.47 25.61
N ASP A 100 55.30 -32.28 25.75
CA ASP A 100 56.01 -31.15 25.17
C ASP A 100 55.98 -31.20 23.63
N GLN A 101 56.25 -32.38 23.04
CA GLN A 101 56.11 -32.59 21.60
C GLN A 101 54.69 -32.31 21.08
N MET A 102 53.67 -32.73 21.81
CA MET A 102 52.28 -32.43 21.48
C MET A 102 51.98 -30.92 21.56
N ARG A 103 52.48 -30.23 22.59
CA ARG A 103 52.29 -28.79 22.77
C ARG A 103 52.96 -27.97 21.67
N ASP A 104 54.18 -28.34 21.28
CA ASP A 104 54.94 -27.64 20.23
C ASP A 104 54.22 -27.71 18.88
N GLU A 105 53.77 -28.91 18.50
CA GLU A 105 53.03 -29.11 17.25
C GLU A 105 51.67 -28.39 17.28
N ARG A 106 50.92 -28.47 18.38
CA ARG A 106 49.67 -27.70 18.54
C ARG A 106 49.90 -26.20 18.50
N ALA A 107 51.04 -25.71 19.00
CA ALA A 107 51.41 -24.30 18.91
C ALA A 107 51.67 -23.90 17.45
N SER A 108 52.40 -24.71 16.68
CA SER A 108 52.61 -24.49 15.23
C SER A 108 51.28 -24.46 14.46
N ILE A 109 50.41 -25.46 14.68
CA ILE A 109 49.11 -25.54 14.03
C ILE A 109 48.27 -24.30 14.34
N ARG A 110 48.27 -23.84 15.60
CA ARG A 110 47.54 -22.63 16.00
C ARG A 110 48.07 -21.37 15.32
N GLN A 111 49.39 -21.23 15.18
CA GLN A 111 49.99 -20.10 14.47
C GLN A 111 49.52 -20.05 13.01
N GLU A 112 49.58 -21.19 12.31
CA GLU A 112 49.10 -21.30 10.92
C GLU A 112 47.60 -21.03 10.80
N GLN A 113 46.80 -21.51 11.76
CA GLN A 113 45.36 -21.27 11.81
C GLN A 113 45.02 -19.78 12.01
N LEU A 114 45.79 -19.07 12.83
CA LEU A 114 45.61 -17.63 13.03
C LEU A 114 45.95 -16.86 11.76
N ALA A 115 47.06 -17.19 11.09
CA ALA A 115 47.44 -16.60 9.82
C ALA A 115 46.35 -16.79 8.75
N LEU A 116 45.81 -18.01 8.60
CA LEU A 116 44.72 -18.31 7.67
C LEU A 116 43.47 -17.46 7.96
N ASN A 117 43.10 -17.32 9.25
CA ASN A 117 41.96 -16.51 9.67
C ASN A 117 42.17 -15.01 9.43
N ASP A 118 43.39 -14.50 9.61
CA ASP A 118 43.74 -13.10 9.34
C ASP A 118 43.67 -12.79 7.84
N GLU A 119 44.16 -13.68 6.99
CA GLU A 119 44.00 -13.59 5.53
C GLU A 119 42.53 -13.54 5.14
N GLN A 120 41.71 -14.45 5.69
CA GLN A 120 40.28 -14.48 5.41
C GLN A 120 39.57 -13.19 5.86
N ARG A 121 39.91 -12.67 7.05
CA ARG A 121 39.40 -11.39 7.54
C ARG A 121 39.77 -10.23 6.62
N ALA A 122 41.01 -10.18 6.15
CA ALA A 122 41.49 -9.13 5.25
C ALA A 122 40.74 -9.15 3.91
N ILE A 123 40.53 -10.34 3.33
CA ILE A 123 39.77 -10.48 2.07
C ILE A 123 38.32 -10.05 2.26
N HIS A 124 37.64 -10.49 3.32
CA HIS A 124 36.27 -10.08 3.59
C HIS A 124 36.14 -8.57 3.85
N ALA A 125 37.15 -7.95 4.49
CA ALA A 125 37.19 -6.49 4.64
C ALA A 125 37.28 -5.80 3.27
N GLN A 126 38.20 -6.22 2.41
CA GLN A 126 38.33 -5.69 1.05
C GLN A 126 37.06 -5.86 0.21
N GLN A 127 36.38 -7.01 0.32
CA GLN A 127 35.12 -7.24 -0.37
C GLN A 127 34.01 -6.29 0.10
N ARG A 128 33.90 -6.05 1.41
CA ARG A 128 32.94 -5.05 1.94
C ARG A 128 33.27 -3.65 1.46
N ASP A 129 34.54 -3.26 1.47
CA ASP A 129 34.98 -1.95 1.01
C ASP A 129 34.66 -1.75 -0.48
N GLN A 130 34.89 -2.77 -1.32
CA GLN A 130 34.52 -2.76 -2.73
C GLN A 130 33.00 -2.65 -2.93
N GLN A 131 32.21 -3.46 -2.21
CA GLN A 131 30.75 -3.40 -2.29
C GLN A 131 30.21 -2.04 -1.84
N GLN A 132 30.78 -1.48 -0.78
CA GLN A 132 30.41 -0.16 -0.28
C GLN A 132 30.77 0.93 -1.29
N ALA A 133 31.96 0.87 -1.91
CA ALA A 133 32.36 1.80 -2.96
C ALA A 133 31.43 1.73 -4.18
N LEU A 134 31.05 0.51 -4.61
CA LEU A 134 30.08 0.32 -5.70
C LEU A 134 28.71 0.90 -5.35
N LYS A 135 28.23 0.65 -4.14
CA LYS A 135 26.95 1.21 -3.66
C LYS A 135 26.99 2.73 -3.60
N GLN A 136 28.06 3.30 -3.05
CA GLN A 136 28.25 4.76 -2.99
C GLN A 136 28.29 5.38 -4.40
N ALA A 137 28.96 4.71 -5.36
CA ALA A 137 28.99 5.16 -6.76
C ALA A 137 27.60 5.11 -7.41
N GLN A 138 26.82 4.05 -7.18
CA GLN A 138 25.43 3.94 -7.64
C GLN A 138 24.54 5.01 -7.02
N ASP A 139 24.60 5.17 -5.69
CA ASP A 139 23.81 6.16 -4.96
C ASP A 139 24.11 7.59 -5.45
N ALA A 140 25.37 7.89 -5.78
CA ALA A 140 25.80 9.17 -6.35
C ALA A 140 25.32 9.36 -7.79
N ALA A 141 25.37 8.31 -8.62
CA ALA A 141 24.84 8.34 -9.98
C ALA A 141 23.31 8.54 -9.99
N ASP A 142 22.59 7.93 -9.05
CA ASP A 142 21.13 7.99 -8.92
C ASP A 142 20.64 9.24 -8.15
N ALA A 143 21.52 9.93 -7.42
CA ALA A 143 21.18 11.15 -6.66
C ALA A 143 20.42 12.22 -7.48
N PRO A 144 20.85 12.61 -8.70
CA PRO A 144 20.10 13.59 -9.49
C PRO A 144 18.71 13.10 -9.88
N GLN A 145 18.57 11.82 -10.24
CA GLN A 145 17.26 11.24 -10.57
C GLN A 145 16.34 11.19 -9.35
N ARG A 146 16.87 10.83 -8.18
CA ARG A 146 16.11 10.86 -6.91
C ARG A 146 15.64 12.27 -6.58
N ALA A 147 16.53 13.27 -6.68
CA ALA A 147 16.18 14.67 -6.47
C ALA A 147 15.12 15.17 -7.47
N ALA A 148 15.22 14.79 -8.75
CA ALA A 148 14.23 15.13 -9.77
C ALA A 148 12.86 14.51 -9.47
N ASN A 149 12.82 13.24 -9.06
CA ASN A 149 11.59 12.56 -8.68
C ASN A 149 10.96 13.18 -7.43
N GLU A 150 11.76 13.50 -6.41
CA GLU A 150 11.29 14.20 -5.21
C GLU A 150 10.70 15.58 -5.55
N ALA A 151 11.37 16.35 -6.41
CA ALA A 151 10.87 17.64 -6.88
C ALA A 151 9.55 17.51 -7.67
N ALA A 152 9.45 16.52 -8.56
CA ALA A 152 8.24 16.24 -9.33
C ALA A 152 7.06 15.83 -8.42
N ASN A 153 7.32 14.98 -7.43
CA ASN A 153 6.31 14.58 -6.45
C ASN A 153 5.85 15.75 -5.59
N ALA A 154 6.78 16.60 -5.14
CA ALA A 154 6.47 17.80 -4.37
C ALA A 154 5.62 18.80 -5.20
N ALA A 155 5.95 18.99 -6.48
CA ALA A 155 5.16 19.80 -7.40
C ALA A 155 3.74 19.24 -7.58
N ALA A 156 3.62 17.95 -7.92
CA ALA A 156 2.32 17.30 -8.09
C ALA A 156 1.45 17.36 -6.84
N PHE A 157 2.06 17.28 -5.65
CA PHE A 157 1.34 17.46 -4.38
C PHE A 157 0.81 18.88 -4.21
N ARG A 158 1.61 19.91 -4.50
CA ARG A 158 1.17 21.32 -4.47
C ARG A 158 0.02 21.56 -5.46
N ASP A 159 0.17 21.12 -6.71
CA ASP A 159 -0.86 21.28 -7.73
C ASP A 159 -2.18 20.63 -7.30
N LYS A 160 -2.12 19.46 -6.67
CA LYS A 160 -3.31 18.76 -6.15
C LYS A 160 -3.95 19.52 -4.99
N GLN A 161 -3.16 20.15 -4.12
CA GLN A 161 -3.70 21.01 -3.06
C GLN A 161 -4.43 22.22 -3.65
N GLU A 162 -3.84 22.90 -4.62
CA GLU A 162 -4.46 24.03 -5.30
C GLU A 162 -5.75 23.63 -6.01
N GLN A 163 -5.73 22.52 -6.76
CA GLN A 163 -6.93 22.00 -7.41
C GLN A 163 -8.04 21.65 -6.42
N ASN A 164 -7.71 21.09 -5.26
CA ASN A 164 -8.71 20.81 -4.22
C ASN A 164 -9.28 22.10 -3.62
N ALA A 165 -8.44 23.10 -3.38
CA ALA A 165 -8.87 24.41 -2.91
C ALA A 165 -9.81 25.09 -3.93
N LEU A 166 -9.46 25.06 -5.21
CA LEU A 166 -10.32 25.57 -6.30
C LEU A 166 -11.64 24.82 -6.39
N LYS A 167 -11.63 23.49 -6.35
CA LYS A 167 -12.86 22.66 -6.33
C LYS A 167 -13.72 22.92 -5.09
N GLN A 168 -13.11 23.21 -3.95
CA GLN A 168 -13.84 23.57 -2.74
C GLN A 168 -14.46 24.95 -2.85
N ALA A 169 -13.73 25.94 -3.38
CA ALA A 169 -14.25 27.26 -3.67
C ALA A 169 -15.41 27.22 -4.68
N GLN A 170 -15.27 26.46 -5.77
CA GLN A 170 -16.34 26.24 -6.77
C GLN A 170 -17.58 25.60 -6.14
N ARG A 171 -17.42 24.51 -5.36
CA ARG A 171 -18.54 23.87 -4.67
C ARG A 171 -19.25 24.81 -3.70
N GLY A 172 -18.50 25.66 -3.00
CA GLY A 172 -19.04 26.71 -2.13
C GLY A 172 -19.83 27.76 -2.91
N ALA A 173 -19.29 28.25 -4.02
CA ALA A 173 -19.94 29.25 -4.88
C ALA A 173 -21.21 28.71 -5.55
N GLU A 174 -21.21 27.45 -5.98
CA GLU A 174 -22.37 26.78 -6.56
C GLU A 174 -23.40 26.31 -5.51
N GLY A 175 -23.06 26.34 -4.22
CA GLY A 175 -23.92 25.90 -3.12
C GLY A 175 -25.31 26.55 -3.13
N PRO A 176 -25.41 27.89 -3.14
CA PRO A 176 -26.68 28.61 -3.20
C PRO A 176 -27.48 28.29 -4.47
N GLN A 177 -26.82 28.23 -5.63
CA GLN A 177 -27.48 27.90 -6.89
C GLN A 177 -28.02 26.47 -6.91
N ARG A 178 -27.26 25.51 -6.36
CA ARG A 178 -27.68 24.11 -6.21
C ARG A 178 -28.84 23.96 -5.23
N ALA A 179 -28.84 24.71 -4.14
CA ALA A 179 -29.95 24.77 -3.19
C ALA A 179 -31.22 25.36 -3.82
N ALA A 180 -31.10 26.47 -4.56
CA ALA A 180 -32.22 27.09 -5.27
C ALA A 180 -32.80 26.15 -6.34
N SER A 181 -31.93 25.49 -7.14
CA SER A 181 -32.35 24.49 -8.12
C SER A 181 -33.08 23.30 -7.48
N LYS A 182 -32.61 22.84 -6.31
CA LYS A 182 -33.29 21.77 -5.55
C LYS A 182 -34.68 22.22 -5.10
N GLN A 183 -34.79 23.41 -4.49
CA GLN A 183 -36.08 23.95 -4.05
C GLN A 183 -37.06 24.10 -5.22
N ALA A 184 -36.60 24.59 -6.37
CA ALA A 184 -37.42 24.71 -7.57
C ALA A 184 -37.89 23.33 -8.09
N TYR A 185 -37.05 22.29 -7.99
CA TYR A 185 -37.44 20.94 -8.35
C TYR A 185 -38.47 20.35 -7.37
N ASP A 186 -38.23 20.48 -6.06
CA ASP A 186 -39.14 20.00 -5.02
C ASP A 186 -40.53 20.67 -5.15
N GLN A 187 -40.57 21.98 -5.45
CA GLN A 187 -41.82 22.72 -5.71
C GLN A 187 -42.57 22.14 -6.93
N LYS A 188 -41.88 21.91 -8.05
CA LYS A 188 -42.50 21.30 -9.23
C LYS A 188 -43.08 19.92 -8.94
N GLN A 189 -42.40 19.14 -8.09
CA GLN A 189 -42.89 17.82 -7.69
C GLN A 189 -44.15 17.92 -6.83
N ALA A 190 -44.18 18.86 -5.88
CA ALA A 190 -45.37 19.12 -5.05
C ALA A 190 -46.56 19.60 -5.88
N ASP A 191 -46.33 20.54 -6.82
CA ASP A 191 -47.36 21.04 -7.73
C ASP A 191 -47.94 19.93 -8.62
N PHE A 192 -47.07 19.03 -9.09
CA PHE A 192 -47.50 17.88 -9.88
C PHE A 192 -48.36 16.93 -9.04
N GLN A 193 -47.95 16.64 -7.80
CA GLN A 193 -48.72 15.79 -6.90
C GLN A 193 -50.10 16.42 -6.59
N HIS A 194 -50.14 17.71 -6.29
CA HIS A 194 -51.40 18.42 -6.05
C HIS A 194 -52.35 18.32 -7.24
N LYS A 195 -51.85 18.47 -8.47
CA LYS A 195 -52.66 18.33 -9.69
C LYS A 195 -53.21 16.92 -9.87
N LEU A 196 -52.45 15.89 -9.51
CA LEU A 196 -52.94 14.51 -9.54
C LEU A 196 -54.04 14.30 -8.50
N ASP A 197 -53.83 14.76 -7.27
CA ASP A 197 -54.80 14.62 -6.19
C ASP A 197 -56.10 15.36 -6.52
N GLU A 198 -56.01 16.57 -7.07
CA GLU A 198 -57.15 17.35 -7.54
C GLU A 198 -57.89 16.61 -8.68
N ALA A 199 -57.15 16.09 -9.67
CA ALA A 199 -57.74 15.31 -10.75
C ALA A 199 -58.46 14.05 -10.24
N HIS A 200 -57.91 13.36 -9.22
CA HIS A 200 -58.54 12.22 -8.58
C HIS A 200 -59.83 12.61 -7.85
N GLN A 201 -59.82 13.71 -7.10
CA GLN A 201 -61.01 14.21 -6.41
C GLN A 201 -62.10 14.60 -7.41
N GLN A 202 -61.75 15.32 -8.48
CA GLN A 202 -62.70 15.68 -9.53
C GLN A 202 -63.25 14.44 -10.25
N ALA A 203 -62.42 13.44 -10.52
CA ALA A 203 -62.85 12.18 -11.12
C ALA A 203 -63.82 11.42 -10.20
N ALA A 204 -63.55 11.39 -8.90
CA ALA A 204 -64.41 10.76 -7.90
C ALA A 204 -65.77 11.47 -7.80
N GLN A 205 -65.79 12.81 -7.74
CA GLN A 205 -67.02 13.60 -7.74
C GLN A 205 -67.85 13.35 -9.00
N LYS A 206 -67.23 13.40 -10.18
CA LYS A 206 -67.92 13.11 -11.45
C LYS A 206 -68.41 11.67 -11.52
N ALA A 207 -67.73 10.71 -10.89
CA ALA A 207 -68.17 9.32 -10.82
C ALA A 207 -69.41 9.18 -9.92
N GLN A 208 -69.43 9.87 -8.77
CA GLN A 208 -70.60 9.93 -7.89
C GLN A 208 -71.79 10.58 -8.60
N GLU A 209 -71.58 11.72 -9.24
CA GLU A 209 -72.65 12.42 -9.99
C GLU A 209 -73.22 11.54 -11.10
N ARG A 210 -72.38 10.79 -11.81
CA ARG A 210 -72.84 9.80 -12.81
C ARG A 210 -73.69 8.69 -12.20
N ALA A 211 -73.30 8.16 -11.03
CA ALA A 211 -74.06 7.14 -10.32
C ALA A 211 -75.42 7.66 -9.82
N ASP A 212 -75.44 8.87 -9.26
CA ASP A 212 -76.67 9.53 -8.79
C ASP A 212 -77.62 9.84 -9.95
N ASN A 213 -77.10 10.35 -11.06
CA ASN A 213 -77.88 10.61 -12.27
C ASN A 213 -78.46 9.33 -12.86
N ALA A 214 -77.68 8.24 -12.92
CA ALA A 214 -78.17 6.93 -13.35
C ALA A 214 -79.31 6.44 -12.44
N THR A 215 -79.15 6.54 -11.12
CA THR A 215 -80.18 6.14 -10.15
C THR A 215 -81.46 6.98 -10.30
N ARG A 216 -81.34 8.31 -10.47
CA ARG A 216 -82.48 9.19 -10.72
C ARG A 216 -83.19 8.85 -12.03
N TYR A 217 -82.43 8.50 -13.08
CA TYR A 217 -83.00 8.08 -14.35
C TYR A 217 -83.77 6.76 -14.21
N GLU A 218 -83.21 5.77 -13.51
CA GLU A 218 -83.90 4.50 -13.21
C GLU A 218 -85.19 4.72 -12.39
N GLN A 219 -85.16 5.58 -11.38
CA GLN A 219 -86.36 5.93 -10.60
C GLN A 219 -87.43 6.60 -11.46
N LYS A 220 -87.05 7.53 -12.35
CA LYS A 220 -87.98 8.16 -13.30
C LYS A 220 -88.60 7.14 -14.25
N GLN A 221 -87.83 6.18 -14.74
CA GLN A 221 -88.32 5.11 -15.60
C GLN A 221 -89.34 4.22 -14.86
N LYS A 222 -89.05 3.83 -13.62
CA LYS A 222 -89.99 3.07 -12.77
C LYS A 222 -91.28 3.86 -12.50
N ALA A 223 -91.18 5.11 -12.08
CA ALA A 223 -92.33 5.96 -11.81
C ALA A 223 -93.19 6.20 -13.07
N ALA A 224 -92.57 6.37 -14.24
CA ALA A 224 -93.29 6.48 -15.50
C ALA A 224 -94.03 5.19 -15.87
N ALA A 225 -93.43 4.02 -15.64
CA ALA A 225 -94.08 2.73 -15.87
C ALA A 225 -95.26 2.50 -14.91
N GLU A 226 -95.09 2.83 -13.63
CA GLU A 226 -96.15 2.79 -12.61
C GLU A 226 -97.31 3.72 -12.95
N HIS A 227 -97.02 4.96 -13.35
CA HIS A 227 -98.05 5.92 -13.75
C HIS A 227 -98.81 5.46 -15.00
N LYS A 228 -98.12 4.89 -15.99
CA LYS A 228 -98.77 4.31 -17.17
C LYS A 228 -99.72 3.18 -16.77
N ALA A 229 -99.27 2.25 -15.92
CA ALA A 229 -100.10 1.16 -15.42
C ALA A 229 -101.31 1.66 -14.61
N ASP A 230 -101.15 2.71 -13.79
CA ASP A 230 -102.26 3.32 -13.05
C ASP A 230 -103.30 3.94 -13.99
N VAL A 231 -102.87 4.67 -15.02
CA VAL A 231 -103.77 5.26 -16.02
C VAL A 231 -104.51 4.17 -16.81
N GLU A 232 -103.81 3.13 -17.26
CA GLU A 232 -104.43 1.99 -17.96
C GLU A 232 -105.48 1.28 -17.08
N ARG A 233 -105.17 1.07 -15.79
CA ARG A 233 -106.14 0.54 -14.81
C ARG A 233 -107.36 1.44 -14.69
N ARG A 234 -107.19 2.75 -14.53
CA ARG A 234 -108.32 3.70 -14.46
C ARG A 234 -109.17 3.69 -15.73
N GLN A 235 -108.55 3.55 -16.90
CA GLN A 235 -109.26 3.43 -18.18
C GLN A 235 -110.06 2.14 -18.28
N GLN A 236 -109.49 1.00 -17.86
CA GLN A 236 -110.20 -0.28 -17.81
C GLN A 236 -111.39 -0.22 -16.84
N GLU A 237 -111.19 0.29 -15.63
CA GLU A 237 -112.26 0.50 -14.65
C GLU A 237 -113.37 1.43 -15.19
N ALA A 238 -113.01 2.51 -15.89
CA ALA A 238 -113.97 3.40 -16.52
C ALA A 238 -114.73 2.73 -17.68
N ALA A 239 -114.06 1.93 -18.50
CA ALA A 239 -114.67 1.16 -19.59
C ALA A 239 -115.61 0.05 -19.07
N GLU A 240 -115.24 -0.61 -17.98
CA GLU A 240 -116.10 -1.57 -17.29
C GLU A 240 -117.35 -0.89 -16.71
N LYS A 241 -117.19 0.25 -16.04
CA LYS A 241 -118.33 1.06 -15.56
C LYS A 241 -119.23 1.53 -16.71
N ALA A 242 -118.67 1.91 -17.85
CA ALA A 242 -119.44 2.29 -19.04
C ALA A 242 -120.21 1.11 -19.67
N LYS A 243 -119.61 -0.09 -19.72
CA LYS A 243 -120.29 -1.32 -20.17
C LYS A 243 -121.42 -1.73 -19.21
N GLN A 244 -121.20 -1.59 -17.90
CA GLN A 244 -122.25 -1.84 -16.90
C GLN A 244 -123.42 -0.86 -17.05
N GLN A 245 -123.16 0.41 -17.38
CA GLN A 245 -124.23 1.39 -17.67
C GLN A 245 -124.98 1.09 -18.99
N GLN A 246 -124.32 0.59 -20.03
CA GLN A 246 -124.98 0.18 -21.29
C GLN A 246 -125.85 -1.08 -21.14
N GLN A 247 -125.49 -2.01 -20.25
CA GLN A 247 -126.30 -3.20 -19.95
C GLN A 247 -127.52 -2.91 -19.06
N GLN A 248 -127.55 -1.76 -18.38
CA GLN A 248 -128.68 -1.31 -17.55
C GLN A 248 -129.64 -0.36 -18.30
N GLY A 249 -129.40 -0.09 -19.59
CA GLY A 249 -130.19 0.81 -20.44
C GLY A 249 -130.97 0.13 -21.57
N GLN A 250 -131.16 -1.19 -21.54
CA GLN A 250 -132.06 -1.95 -22.43
C GLN A 250 -133.24 -2.52 -21.64
#